data_AF-A0A7I8MTA9-F1
#
_entry.id   AF-A0A7I8MTA9-F1
#
_cell.length_a   1.000
_cell.length_b   1.000
_cell.length_c   1.000
_cell.angle_alpha   90.00
_cell.angle_beta   90.00
_cell.angle_gamma   90.00
#
_symmetry.space_group_name_H-M   'P 1'
#
loop_
_entity.id
_entity.type
_entity.pdbx_description
1 polymer ?
#
loop_
_entity_poly.entity_id
_entity_poly.type
_entity_poly.pdbx_seq_one_letter_code
_entity_poly.pdbx_strand_id
1 'polypeptide(L)'
;MKTKRLLRNEEGFTLIEIIAVLVILGILAAVAVPKYFDLQTKAREKAIYTAVSEIKVRINQHFASRLLQGDTFGQITFNSSDIGLDIGPDFDVPSASWNYTAGVGTLSFVVIYPKGEANATVSNQTISLPKFSASP
;
A
#
# COMPACT_ATOMS: atom_id res chain seq x y z
N MET A 1 -2.12 -45.46 -60.45
CA MET A 1 -2.29 -44.01 -60.20
C MET A 1 -1.15 -43.54 -59.31
N LYS A 2 -0.28 -42.62 -59.78
CA LYS A 2 0.79 -42.05 -58.95
C LYS A 2 0.28 -40.80 -58.23
N THR A 3 0.13 -40.88 -56.92
CA THR A 3 -0.31 -39.76 -56.08
C THR A 3 0.83 -38.77 -55.89
N LYS A 4 0.68 -37.56 -56.45
CA LYS A 4 1.66 -36.46 -56.37
C LYS A 4 1.62 -35.89 -54.95
N ARG A 5 2.63 -36.15 -54.12
CA ARG A 5 2.78 -35.46 -52.82
C ARG A 5 3.17 -34.01 -53.09
N LEU A 6 2.32 -33.08 -52.67
CA LEU A 6 2.64 -31.66 -52.64
C LEU A 6 3.58 -31.43 -51.44
N LEU A 7 4.86 -31.17 -51.73
CA LEU A 7 5.81 -30.70 -50.72
C LEU A 7 5.36 -29.31 -50.29
N ARG A 8 4.92 -29.17 -49.03
CA ARG A 8 4.65 -27.85 -48.44
C ARG A 8 5.99 -27.16 -48.24
N ASN A 9 6.11 -25.95 -48.79
CA ASN A 9 7.25 -25.08 -48.58
C ASN A 9 7.10 -24.51 -47.16
N GLU A 10 7.75 -25.13 -46.18
CA GLU A 10 7.84 -24.60 -44.81
C GLU A 10 8.82 -23.42 -44.86
N GLU A 11 8.30 -22.20 -45.05
CA GLU A 11 9.09 -20.98 -45.01
C GLU A 11 9.57 -20.75 -43.58
N GLY A 12 10.83 -21.08 -43.32
CA GLY A 12 11.48 -20.82 -42.04
C GLY A 12 11.77 -19.34 -41.85
N PHE A 13 11.61 -18.84 -40.62
CA PHE A 13 12.02 -17.49 -40.24
C PHE A 13 13.51 -17.27 -40.49
N THR A 14 13.86 -16.08 -40.99
CA THR A 14 15.25 -15.73 -41.25
C THR A 14 15.96 -15.31 -39.96
N LEU A 15 17.28 -15.53 -39.89
CA LEU A 15 18.09 -15.05 -38.76
C LEU A 15 18.02 -13.53 -38.60
N ILE A 16 17.89 -12.79 -39.71
CA ILE A 16 17.80 -11.34 -39.69
C ILE A 16 16.50 -10.86 -39.03
N GLU A 17 15.39 -11.58 -39.21
CA GLU A 17 14.11 -11.26 -38.54
C GLU A 17 14.21 -11.41 -37.03
N ILE A 18 14.87 -12.47 -36.55
CA ILE A 18 15.07 -12.67 -35.11
C ILE A 18 15.98 -11.58 -34.53
N ILE A 19 17.05 -11.19 -35.24
CA ILE A 19 17.95 -10.13 -34.78
C ILE A 19 17.23 -8.78 -34.73
N ALA A 20 16.45 -8.43 -35.75
CA ALA A 20 15.69 -7.17 -35.77
C ALA A 20 14.70 -7.09 -34.59
N VAL A 21 14.01 -8.19 -34.27
CA VAL A 21 13.09 -8.26 -33.13
C VAL A 21 13.84 -8.10 -31.80
N LEU A 22 14.98 -8.78 -31.62
CA LEU A 22 15.79 -8.65 -30.40
C LEU A 22 16.30 -7.22 -30.19
N VAL A 23 16.68 -6.53 -31.26
CA VAL A 23 17.11 -5.11 -31.18
C VAL A 23 15.95 -4.23 -30.72
N ILE A 24 14.75 -4.40 -31.31
CA ILE A 24 13.57 -3.62 -30.91
C ILE A 24 13.20 -3.93 -29.44
N LEU A 25 13.15 -5.21 -29.05
CA LEU A 25 12.89 -5.61 -27.66
C LEU A 25 13.96 -5.08 -26.69
N GLY A 26 15.23 -5.03 -27.12
CA GLY A 26 16.32 -4.47 -26.33
C GLY A 26 16.14 -2.98 -26.04
N ILE A 27 15.76 -2.19 -27.05
CA ILE A 27 15.47 -0.75 -26.88
C ILE A 27 14.26 -0.55 -25.96
N LEU A 28 13.18 -1.31 -26.18
CA LEU A 28 11.97 -1.24 -25.34
C LEU A 28 12.28 -1.61 -23.89
N ALA A 29 13.06 -2.68 -23.65
CA ALA A 29 13.46 -3.10 -22.32
C ALA A 29 14.31 -2.04 -21.61
N ALA A 30 15.26 -1.42 -22.31
CA ALA A 30 16.13 -0.39 -21.74
C ALA A 30 15.35 0.81 -21.18
N VAL A 31 14.23 1.19 -21.82
CA VAL A 31 13.37 2.30 -21.35
C VAL A 31 12.30 1.82 -20.37
N ALA A 32 11.72 0.64 -20.59
CA ALA A 32 10.58 0.15 -19.80
C ALA A 32 10.99 -0.32 -18.40
N VAL A 33 12.13 -0.98 -18.25
CA VAL A 33 12.60 -1.54 -16.98
C VAL A 33 12.79 -0.49 -15.87
N PRO A 34 13.54 0.62 -16.07
CA PRO A 34 13.69 1.63 -15.02
C PRO A 34 12.34 2.27 -14.65
N LYS A 35 11.50 2.57 -15.65
CA LYS A 35 10.17 3.12 -15.43
C LYS A 35 9.27 2.18 -14.64
N TYR A 36 9.37 0.88 -14.87
CA TYR A 36 8.61 -0.13 -14.13
C TYR A 36 8.98 -0.13 -12.64
N PHE A 37 10.27 -0.07 -12.30
CA PHE A 37 10.72 0.00 -10.90
C PHE A 37 10.28 1.31 -10.21
N ASP A 38 10.34 2.43 -10.91
CA ASP A 38 9.82 3.72 -10.39
C ASP A 38 8.32 3.66 -10.14
N LEU A 39 7.54 3.09 -11.05
CA LEU A 39 6.10 2.94 -10.91
C LEU A 39 5.74 2.03 -9.73
N GLN A 40 6.45 0.91 -9.56
CA GLN A 40 6.27 0.04 -8.39
C GLN A 40 6.54 0.77 -7.07
N THR A 41 7.61 1.57 -7.02
CA THR A 41 7.97 2.34 -5.82
C THR A 41 6.89 3.38 -5.49
N LYS A 42 6.46 4.16 -6.47
CA LYS A 42 5.38 5.15 -6.31
C LYS A 42 4.03 4.51 -5.94
N ALA A 43 3.71 3.36 -6.52
CA ALA A 43 2.50 2.61 -6.18
C ALA A 43 2.52 2.17 -4.71
N ARG A 44 3.67 1.67 -4.24
CA ARG A 44 3.86 1.29 -2.83
C ARG A 44 3.73 2.48 -1.89
N GLU A 45 4.37 3.61 -2.20
CA GLU A 45 4.23 4.84 -1.41
C GLU A 45 2.76 5.28 -1.30
N LYS A 46 2.04 5.30 -2.42
CA LYS A 46 0.62 5.67 -2.44
C LYS A 46 -0.25 4.70 -1.65
N ALA A 47 0.07 3.40 -1.69
CA ALA A 47 -0.63 2.39 -0.92
C ALA A 47 -0.45 2.60 0.59
N ILE A 48 0.76 2.96 1.05
CA ILE A 48 1.03 3.33 2.45
C ILE A 48 0.15 4.51 2.90
N TYR A 49 0.08 5.58 2.10
CA TYR A 49 -0.78 6.73 2.43
C TYR A 49 -2.26 6.35 2.51
N THR A 50 -2.70 5.43 1.66
CA THR A 50 -4.08 4.91 1.65
C THR A 50 -4.35 4.12 2.93
N ALA A 51 -3.46 3.21 3.32
CA ALA A 51 -3.52 2.46 4.57
C ALA A 51 -3.57 3.37 5.81
N VAL A 52 -2.70 4.39 5.85
CA VAL A 52 -2.70 5.41 6.92
C VAL A 52 -4.02 6.18 6.97
N SER A 53 -4.62 6.47 5.82
CA SER A 53 -5.91 7.18 5.75
C SER A 53 -7.08 6.33 6.22
N GLU A 54 -7.04 5.01 6.02
CA GLU A 54 -8.05 4.09 6.53
C GLU A 54 -8.05 4.08 8.06
N ILE A 55 -6.87 4.00 8.67
CA ILE A 55 -6.71 4.07 10.13
C ILE A 55 -7.27 5.39 10.68
N LYS A 56 -7.03 6.52 10.00
CA LYS A 56 -7.62 7.83 10.35
C LYS A 56 -9.14 7.78 10.40
N VAL A 57 -9.77 7.15 9.41
CA VAL A 57 -11.23 7.01 9.36
C VAL A 57 -11.72 6.17 10.53
N ARG A 58 -11.10 5.01 10.79
CA ARG A 58 -11.49 4.12 11.89
C ARG A 58 -11.33 4.77 13.26
N ILE A 59 -10.26 5.53 13.48
CA ILE A 59 -10.04 6.32 14.70
C ILE A 59 -11.16 7.35 14.89
N ASN A 60 -11.51 8.10 13.85
CA ASN A 60 -12.58 9.10 13.93
C ASN A 60 -13.94 8.46 14.20
N GLN A 61 -14.21 7.29 13.62
CA GLN A 61 -15.42 6.50 13.88
C GLN A 61 -15.47 6.01 15.34
N HIS A 62 -14.37 5.44 15.83
CA HIS A 62 -14.27 5.00 17.23
C HIS A 62 -14.47 6.16 18.20
N PHE A 63 -13.76 7.26 17.96
CA PHE A 63 -13.88 8.47 18.76
C PHE A 63 -15.32 9.00 18.78
N ALA A 64 -15.98 9.12 17.61
CA ALA A 64 -17.37 9.53 17.53
C ALA A 64 -18.31 8.58 18.28
N SER A 65 -18.09 7.26 18.17
CA SER A 65 -18.91 6.27 18.86
C SER A 65 -18.80 6.36 20.39
N ARG A 66 -17.60 6.65 20.92
CA ARG A 66 -17.37 6.81 22.36
C ARG A 66 -17.97 8.11 22.90
N LEU A 67 -17.87 9.20 22.15
CA LEU A 67 -18.55 10.45 22.51
C LEU A 67 -20.07 10.28 22.58
N LEU A 68 -20.67 9.51 21.68
CA LEU A 68 -22.11 9.21 21.72
C LEU A 68 -22.50 8.34 22.92
N GLN A 69 -21.58 7.57 23.48
CA GLN A 69 -21.79 6.77 24.69
C GLN A 69 -21.62 7.60 25.98
N GLY A 70 -21.25 8.88 25.87
CA GLY A 70 -21.08 9.78 27.02
C GLY A 70 -19.66 9.84 27.57
N ASP A 71 -18.68 9.20 26.91
CA ASP A 71 -17.27 9.32 27.30
C ASP A 71 -16.78 10.75 27.06
N THR A 72 -16.04 11.32 28.01
CA THR A 72 -15.35 12.60 27.82
C THR A 72 -14.04 12.40 27.07
N PHE A 73 -13.52 13.47 26.45
CA PHE A 73 -12.31 13.42 25.62
C PHE A 73 -11.14 12.68 26.29
N GLY A 74 -10.93 12.90 27.60
CA GLY A 74 -9.82 12.29 28.35
C GLY A 74 -10.02 10.83 28.77
N GLN A 75 -11.22 10.27 28.56
CA GLN A 75 -11.55 8.88 28.92
C GLN A 75 -11.45 7.93 27.72
N ILE A 76 -11.42 8.45 26.50
CA ILE A 76 -11.40 7.65 25.28
C ILE A 76 -10.02 7.03 25.10
N THR A 77 -9.97 5.70 25.21
CA THR A 77 -8.75 4.91 24.95
C THR A 77 -8.82 4.28 23.56
N PHE A 78 -7.68 4.22 22.89
CA PHE A 78 -7.52 3.69 21.54
C PHE A 78 -6.70 2.41 21.60
N ASN A 79 -7.37 1.25 21.57
CA ASN A 79 -6.71 -0.05 21.55
C ASN A 79 -6.76 -0.68 20.16
N SER A 80 -5.84 -1.60 19.91
CA SER A 80 -5.80 -2.41 18.69
C SER A 80 -7.07 -3.22 18.45
N SER A 81 -7.77 -3.63 19.52
CA SER A 81 -9.05 -4.34 19.45
C SER A 81 -10.23 -3.48 18.98
N ASP A 82 -10.16 -2.16 19.21
CA ASP A 82 -11.23 -1.24 18.87
C ASP A 82 -11.13 -0.73 17.42
N ILE A 83 -9.91 -0.56 16.92
CA ILE A 83 -9.62 0.07 15.61
C ILE A 83 -9.33 -0.98 14.53
N GLY A 84 -8.95 -2.20 14.94
CA GLY A 84 -8.52 -3.26 14.06
C GLY A 84 -7.11 -3.05 13.54
N LEU A 85 -6.38 -4.15 13.38
CA LEU A 85 -4.99 -4.15 12.91
C LEU A 85 -4.85 -4.50 11.43
N ASP A 86 -5.88 -5.12 10.87
CA ASP A 86 -5.92 -5.49 9.47
C ASP A 86 -6.31 -4.28 8.61
N ILE A 87 -5.38 -3.87 7.76
CA ILE A 87 -5.48 -2.80 6.76
C ILE A 87 -5.06 -3.31 5.38
N GLY A 88 -5.15 -4.63 5.18
CA GLY A 88 -4.79 -5.33 3.97
C GLY A 88 -3.57 -6.25 4.13
N PRO A 89 -3.32 -7.11 3.13
CA PRO A 89 -2.33 -8.19 3.23
C PRO A 89 -0.87 -7.71 3.26
N ASP A 90 -0.62 -6.50 2.76
CA ASP A 90 0.73 -5.94 2.61
C ASP A 90 1.09 -4.98 3.76
N PHE A 91 0.20 -4.74 4.72
CA PHE A 91 0.41 -3.74 5.77
C PHE A 91 0.03 -4.31 7.13
N ASP A 92 0.90 -4.09 8.10
CA ASP A 92 0.67 -4.51 9.48
C ASP A 92 0.73 -3.30 10.42
N VAL A 93 -0.18 -3.27 11.39
CA VAL A 93 -0.20 -2.26 12.46
C VAL A 93 0.05 -3.00 13.75
N PRO A 94 1.25 -2.90 14.35
CA PRO A 94 1.53 -3.62 15.58
C PRO A 94 0.59 -3.19 16.71
N SER A 95 0.07 -4.15 17.47
CA SER A 95 -0.85 -3.90 18.59
C SER A 95 -0.26 -3.01 19.69
N ALA A 96 1.08 -2.95 19.81
CA ALA A 96 1.82 -2.14 20.77
C ALA A 96 2.21 -0.74 20.25
N SER A 97 1.82 -0.36 19.03
CA SER A 97 2.22 0.92 18.42
C SER A 97 1.32 2.12 18.78
N TRP A 98 0.21 1.86 19.46
CA TRP A 98 -0.81 2.86 19.78
C TRP A 98 -0.41 3.68 21.01
N ASN A 99 0.00 4.93 20.81
CA ASN A 99 0.26 5.87 21.90
C ASN A 99 -0.78 7.01 21.85
N TYR A 100 -1.64 7.05 22.86
CA TYR A 100 -2.59 8.14 23.09
C TYR A 100 -2.14 9.00 24.27
N THR A 101 -1.95 10.29 24.05
CA THR A 101 -1.72 11.25 25.13
C THR A 101 -3.00 12.06 25.36
N ALA A 102 -3.72 11.70 26.43
CA ALA A 102 -4.92 12.43 26.86
C ALA A 102 -4.60 13.92 27.05
N GLY A 103 -5.48 14.80 26.56
CA GLY A 103 -5.35 16.26 26.65
C GLY A 103 -4.61 16.96 25.51
N VAL A 104 -3.89 16.24 24.63
CA VAL A 104 -3.12 16.84 23.52
C VAL A 104 -3.81 16.68 22.16
N GLY A 105 -4.94 15.98 22.09
CA GLY A 105 -5.67 15.82 20.83
C GLY A 105 -4.95 14.95 19.80
N THR A 106 -3.95 14.17 20.21
CA THR A 106 -2.98 13.59 19.27
C THR A 106 -2.83 12.09 19.47
N LEU A 107 -2.99 11.35 18.38
CA LEU A 107 -2.69 9.92 18.31
C LEU A 107 -1.48 9.67 17.43
N SER A 108 -0.54 8.89 17.95
CA SER A 108 0.59 8.38 17.18
C SER A 108 0.47 6.86 17.06
N PHE A 109 0.66 6.37 15.84
CA PHE A 109 0.71 4.95 15.53
C PHE A 109 1.82 4.67 14.51
N VAL A 110 2.13 3.39 14.35
CA VAL A 110 3.19 2.91 13.47
C VAL A 110 2.60 1.94 12.46
N VAL A 111 2.94 2.12 11.19
CA VAL A 111 2.57 1.16 10.12
C VAL A 111 3.84 0.47 9.63
N ILE A 112 3.81 -0.85 9.62
CA ILE A 112 4.86 -1.71 9.06
C ILE A 112 4.43 -2.15 7.66
N TYR A 113 5.37 -2.09 6.72
CA TYR A 113 5.15 -2.54 5.34
C TYR A 113 6.40 -3.26 4.81
N PRO A 114 6.26 -4.23 3.89
CA PRO A 114 7.38 -4.93 3.30
C PRO A 114 8.16 -4.00 2.36
N LYS A 115 9.49 -3.96 2.54
CA LYS A 115 10.45 -3.24 1.68
C LYS A 115 11.53 -4.23 1.21
N GLY A 116 11.20 -4.99 0.16
CA GLY A 116 12.08 -6.05 -0.34
C GLY A 116 12.12 -7.22 0.66
N GLU A 117 13.31 -7.65 1.07
CA GLU A 117 13.49 -8.75 2.04
C GLU A 117 13.35 -8.31 3.51
N ALA A 118 13.21 -7.01 3.77
CA ALA A 118 13.09 -6.46 5.13
C ALA A 118 11.81 -5.65 5.29
N ASN A 119 11.29 -5.60 6.51
CA ASN A 119 10.17 -4.73 6.86
C ASN A 119 10.66 -3.29 7.07
N ALA A 120 9.94 -2.32 6.51
CA ALA A 120 10.15 -0.91 6.76
C ALA A 120 8.99 -0.33 7.58
N THR A 121 9.30 0.71 8.35
CA THR A 121 8.39 1.26 9.33
C THR A 121 8.11 2.72 9.03
N VAL A 122 6.84 3.09 8.85
CA VAL A 122 6.42 4.50 8.91
C VAL A 122 6.07 4.81 10.36
N SER A 123 7.04 5.36 11.09
CA SER A 123 6.88 5.76 12.48
C SER A 123 6.20 7.12 12.62
N ASN A 124 5.49 7.30 13.73
CA ASN A 124 5.01 8.60 14.22
C ASN A 124 4.02 9.31 13.27
N GLN A 125 3.10 8.56 12.66
CA GLN A 125 1.98 9.18 11.96
C GLN A 125 1.06 9.83 12.99
N THR A 126 1.06 11.16 12.99
CA THR A 126 0.26 11.96 13.91
C THR A 126 -1.12 12.22 13.33
N ILE A 127 -2.17 11.90 14.09
CA ILE A 127 -3.54 12.29 13.78
C ILE A 127 -3.95 13.32 14.82
N SER A 128 -4.21 14.55 14.37
CA SER A 128 -4.89 15.53 15.20
C SER A 128 -6.37 15.17 15.22
N LEU A 129 -6.84 14.72 16.37
CA LEU A 129 -8.25 14.54 16.65
C LEU A 129 -8.95 15.91 16.65
N PRO A 130 -10.20 15.99 16.20
CA PRO A 130 -10.98 17.22 16.31
C PRO A 130 -11.05 17.63 17.78
N LYS A 131 -10.51 18.81 18.08
CA LYS A 131 -10.57 19.41 19.42
C LYS A 131 -12.01 19.89 19.60
N PHE A 132 -12.85 19.14 20.30
CA PHE A 132 -14.07 19.73 20.84
C PHE A 132 -13.67 20.45 22.13
N SER A 133 -13.73 21.77 22.12
CA SER A 133 -13.64 22.58 23.33
C SER A 133 -14.87 22.26 24.18
N ALA A 134 -14.79 21.24 25.03
CA ALA A 134 -15.70 21.13 26.16
C ALA A 134 -15.33 22.26 27.11
N SER A 135 -15.82 23.47 26.82
CA SER A 135 -15.93 24.49 27.84
C SER A 135 -17.13 24.09 28.70
N PRO A 136 -17.01 24.07 30.03
CA PRO A 136 -18.19 24.01 30.90
C PRO A 136 -19.09 25.22 30.66
#